data_AF-B1HWW3-F1
#
_entry.id   AF-B1HWW3-F1
#
_cell.length_a   1.000
_cell.length_b   1.000
_cell.length_c   1.000
_cell.angle_alpha   90.00
_cell.angle_beta   90.00
_cell.angle_gamma   90.00
#
_symmetry.space_group_name_H-M   'P 1'
#
loop_
_entity.id
_entity.type
_entity.pdbx_description
1 polymer ?
#
loop_
_entity_poly.entity_id
_entity_poly.type
_entity_poly.pdbx_seq_one_letter_code
_entity_poly.pdbx_strand_id
1 'polypeptide(L)' 'MRMTKVYVMTMTKGNDEQDYEQWVNEKIFEKKSDLKEYLNKEGYLKKSTYQYMKIEAESIVVADIQKIKLK' A
#
# COMPACT_ATOMS: atom_id res chain seq x y z
N MET A 1 26.61 7.26 10.22
CA MET A 1 25.46 6.34 10.10
C MET A 1 24.65 6.70 8.86
N ARG A 2 24.46 5.76 7.93
CA ARG A 2 23.45 5.93 6.86
C ARG A 2 22.09 5.71 7.52
N MET A 3 21.20 6.70 7.50
CA MET A 3 19.82 6.50 7.98
C MET A 3 19.15 5.46 7.11
N THR A 4 18.81 4.32 7.70
CA THR A 4 18.02 3.28 7.03
C THR A 4 16.60 3.82 6.89
N LYS A 5 16.03 3.70 5.69
CA LYS A 5 14.64 4.08 5.44
C LYS A 5 13.90 2.86 4.93
N VAL A 6 12.67 2.68 5.38
CA VAL A 6 11.76 1.64 4.90
C VAL A 6 10.44 2.28 4.48
N TYR A 7 9.74 1.62 3.56
CA TYR A 7 8.43 2.00 3.09
C TYR A 7 7.44 0.93 3.57
N VAL A 8 6.49 1.34 4.40
CA VAL A 8 5.43 0.47 4.90
C VAL A 8 4.18 0.72 4.07
N MET A 9 3.59 -0.33 3.52
CA MET A 9 2.35 -0.31 2.78
C MET A 9 1.26 -0.97 3.63
N THR A 10 0.20 -0.24 3.93
CA THR A 10 -0.98 -0.74 4.63
C THR A 10 -2.14 -0.84 3.64
N MET A 11 -2.72 -2.03 3.49
CA MET A 11 -3.85 -2.26 2.58
C MET A 11 -5.16 -2.30 3.36
N THR A 12 -6.19 -1.65 2.84
CA THR A 12 -7.56 -1.71 3.36
C THR A 12 -8.48 -2.11 2.23
N LYS A 13 -9.26 -3.18 2.42
CA LYS A 13 -10.29 -3.61 1.47
C LYS A 13 -11.65 -3.11 1.94
N GLY A 14 -12.41 -2.49 1.05
CA GLY A 14 -13.80 -2.11 1.29
C GLY A 14 -14.74 -2.78 0.29
N ASN A 15 -15.88 -3.28 0.78
CA ASN A 15 -17.00 -3.78 -0.02
C ASN A 15 -18.22 -2.84 0.17
N ASP A 16 -19.18 -2.90 -0.75
CA ASP A 16 -20.41 -2.07 -0.73
C ASP A 16 -21.34 -2.38 0.45
N GLU A 17 -21.24 -3.57 1.04
CA GLU A 17 -21.89 -3.91 2.30
C GLU A 17 -20.95 -3.54 3.45
N GLN A 18 -21.45 -2.70 4.36
CA GLN A 18 -20.76 -1.98 5.45
C GLN A 18 -20.02 -2.84 6.49
N ASP A 19 -19.68 -4.09 6.21
CA ASP A 19 -18.69 -4.83 6.95
C ASP A 19 -17.31 -4.53 6.35
N TYR A 20 -16.72 -3.42 6.80
CA TYR A 20 -15.27 -3.25 6.71
C TYR A 20 -14.62 -4.32 7.59
N GLU A 21 -14.57 -5.58 7.13
CA GLU A 21 -13.50 -6.48 7.52
C GLU A 21 -12.21 -5.80 7.04
N GLN A 22 -11.66 -4.95 7.91
CA GLN A 22 -10.39 -4.28 7.71
C GLN A 22 -9.32 -5.38 7.63
N TRP A 23 -9.15 -5.95 6.44
CA TRP A 23 -8.07 -6.86 6.16
C TRP A 23 -6.81 -6.01 6.01
N VAL A 24 -6.28 -5.58 7.16
CA VAL A 24 -5.05 -4.81 7.26
C VAL A 24 -3.91 -5.76 6.97
N ASN A 25 -3.48 -5.78 5.71
CA ASN A 25 -2.27 -6.48 5.31
C ASN A 25 -1.14 -5.45 5.18
N GLU A 26 -0.04 -5.70 5.90
CA GLU A 26 1.13 -4.82 5.95
C GLU A 26 2.28 -5.42 5.14
N LYS A 27 2.89 -4.62 4.28
CA LYS A 27 4.10 -4.98 3.53
C LYS A 27 5.19 -3.96 3.75
N ILE A 28 6.41 -4.44 4.01
CA ILE A 28 7.58 -3.58 4.23
C ILE A 28 8.53 -3.71 3.04
N PHE A 29 8.98 -2.58 2.52
CA PHE A 29 9.93 -2.49 1.42
C PHE A 29 11.13 -1.64 1.84
N GLU A 30 12.35 -2.16 1.65
CA GLU A 30 13.57 -1.41 1.95
C GLU A 30 13.85 -0.31 0.91
N LYS A 31 13.52 -0.59 -0.37
CA LYS A 31 13.73 0.34 -1.48
C LYS A 31 12.41 0.82 -2.07
N LYS A 32 12.43 2.07 -2.54
CA LYS A 32 11.28 2.68 -3.25
C LYS A 32 11.03 2.03 -4.61
N SER A 33 12.07 1.50 -5.26
CA SER A 33 11.96 0.76 -6.51
C SER A 33 11.07 -0.45 -6.34
N ASP A 34 11.32 -1.23 -5.29
CA ASP A 34 10.70 -2.52 -5.05
C ASP A 34 9.21 -2.34 -4.72
N LEU A 35 8.88 -1.30 -3.93
CA LEU A 35 7.49 -0.88 -3.72
C LEU A 35 6.79 -0.54 -5.04
N LYS A 36 7.43 0.25 -5.91
CA LYS A 36 6.83 0.68 -7.18
C LYS A 36 6.62 -0.48 -8.14
N GLU A 37 7.60 -1.38 -8.20
CA GLU A 37 7.52 -2.59 -9.02
C GLU A 37 6.36 -3.47 -8.56
N TYR A 38 6.23 -3.68 -7.24
CA TYR A 38 5.11 -4.40 -6.66
C TYR A 38 3.75 -3.76 -7.02
N LEU A 39 3.60 -2.45 -6.81
CA LEU A 39 2.35 -1.74 -7.12
C LEU A 39 1.97 -1.86 -8.60
N ASN A 40 2.96 -1.75 -9.50
CA ASN A 40 2.73 -1.89 -10.94
C ASN A 40 2.32 -3.34 -11.31
N LYS A 41 3.05 -4.34 -10.78
CA LYS A 41 2.79 -5.75 -11.03
C LYS A 41 1.39 -6.17 -10.57
N GLU A 42 0.94 -5.65 -9.45
CA GLU A 42 -0.36 -5.97 -8.85
C GLU A 42 -1.51 -5.14 -9.43
N GLY A 43 -1.23 -4.19 -10.33
CA GLY A 43 -2.25 -3.36 -10.98
C GLY A 43 -2.78 -2.22 -10.11
N TYR A 44 -2.02 -1.76 -9.12
CA TYR A 44 -2.41 -0.59 -8.33
C TYR A 44 -2.26 0.70 -9.14
N LEU A 45 -3.31 1.50 -9.14
CA LEU A 45 -3.35 2.83 -9.73
C LEU A 45 -3.01 3.88 -8.67
N LYS A 46 -2.19 4.87 -9.07
CA LYS A 46 -1.82 5.96 -8.17
C LYS A 46 -3.01 6.90 -7.97
N LYS A 47 -3.45 7.06 -6.72
CA LYS A 47 -4.52 7.99 -6.33
C LYS A 47 -3.96 9.31 -5.81
N SER A 48 -2.92 9.27 -4.97
CA SER A 48 -2.25 10.45 -4.43
C SER A 48 -0.73 10.22 -4.24
N THR A 49 -0.03 11.12 -3.56
CA THR A 49 1.43 11.01 -3.31
C THR A 49 1.81 9.74 -2.55
N TYR A 50 0.95 9.29 -1.63
CA TYR A 50 1.19 8.14 -0.76
C TYR A 50 0.03 7.14 -0.75
N GLN A 51 -0.95 7.32 -1.64
CA GLN A 51 -2.10 6.44 -1.71
C GLN A 51 -2.24 5.86 -3.11
N TYR A 52 -2.50 4.57 -3.15
CA TYR A 52 -2.74 3.78 -4.34
C TYR A 52 -4.08 3.05 -4.18
N MET A 53 -4.73 2.72 -5.28
CA MET A 53 -5.97 1.95 -5.27
C MET A 53 -5.94 0.85 -6.32
N LYS A 54 -6.52 -0.28 -6.00
CA LYS A 54 -6.78 -1.39 -6.93
C LYS A 54 -8.27 -1.65 -6.90
N ILE A 55 -8.87 -1.69 -8.09
CA ILE A 55 -10.27 -2.04 -8.26
C ILE A 55 -10.29 -3.53 -8.57
N GLU A 56 -10.93 -4.31 -7.70
CA GLU A 56 -11.22 -5.72 -7.95
C GLU A 56 -12.72 -5.86 -8.27
N ALA A 57 -13.14 -7.01 -8.80
CA ALA A 57 -14.47 -7.21 -9.38
C ALA A 57 -15.64 -6.79 -8.45
N GLU A 58 -15.46 -6.92 -7.14
CA GLU A 58 -16.49 -6.67 -6.12
C GLU A 58 -15.97 -5.84 -4.93
N SER A 59 -14.78 -5.22 -5.07
CA SER A 59 -14.17 -4.50 -3.95
C SER A 59 -13.14 -3.47 -4.38
N ILE A 60 -12.88 -2.50 -3.50
CA ILE A 60 -11.80 -1.54 -3.68
C ILE A 60 -10.75 -1.79 -2.61
N VAL A 61 -9.52 -2.01 -3.05
CA VAL A 61 -8.36 -2.09 -2.16
C VAL A 61 -7.63 -0.76 -2.20
N VAL A 62 -7.50 -0.10 -1.06
CA VAL A 62 -6.72 1.12 -0.88
C VAL A 62 -5.41 0.77 -0.20
N ALA A 63 -4.30 1.23 -0.77
CA ALA A 63 -2.97 1.03 -0.25
C ALA A 63 -2.35 2.37 0.15
N ASP A 64 -2.09 2.53 1.45
CA ASP A 64 -1.45 3.72 2.03
C ASP A 64 0.03 3.44 2.32
N ILE A 65 0.89 4.39 1.96
CA ILE A 65 2.34 4.25 2.01
C ILE A 65 2.95 5.20 3.04
N GLN A 66 3.57 4.64 4.06
CA GLN A 66 4.33 5.38 5.05
C GLN A 66 5.83 5.23 4.81
N LYS A 67 6.59 6.32 4.97
CA LYS A 67 8.05 6.31 4.87
C LYS A 67 8.65 6.49 6.26
N ILE A 68 9.24 5.42 6.78
CA ILE A 68 9.86 5.41 8.11
C ILE A 68 11.37 5.59 7.97
N LYS A 69 11.96 6.49 8.76
CA LYS A 69 13.42 6.65 8.89
C LYS A 69 13.84 6.05 10.22
N LEU A 70 14.71 5.05 10.18
CA LEU A 70 15.32 4.41 11.33
C LEU A 70 16.65 5.13 11.61
N LYS A 71 16.90 5.45 12.88
CA LYS A 71 18.14 6.08 13.35
C LYS A 71 19.16 5.02 13.74
#